data_AF-A0A1T4KKR5-F1
#
_entry.id   AF-A0A1T4KKR5-F1
#
_cell.length_a   1.000
_cell.length_b   1.000
_cell.length_c   1.000
_cell.angle_alpha   90.00
_cell.angle_beta   90.00
_cell.angle_gamma   90.00
#
_symmetry.space_group_name_H-M   'P 1'
#
loop_
_entity.id
_entity.type
_entity.pdbx_description
1 polymer ?
#
loop_
_entity_poly.entity_id
_entity_poly.type
_entity_poly.pdbx_seq_one_letter_code
_entity_poly.pdbx_strand_id
1 'polypeptide(L)'
;MQFIRKLIKNQKFTQLYDIFFIAIFLLLILIMLCLIPVNFGLVFGYALGALLMYFFFKVNWIVSYLFLRNKKFKLYAIFILKTTLYLGMVALILFLMYQINYSYLEHLKTSKPFTTLQVFNKPINIFAFCGGILTSFFAILLTNWVMNKNLKK
;
A
#
# COMPACT_ATOMS: atom_id res chain seq x y z
N MET A 1 8.11 28.24 -18.67
CA MET A 1 8.15 27.00 -19.47
C MET A 1 8.59 25.75 -18.69
N GLN A 2 9.63 25.80 -17.84
CA GLN A 2 10.13 24.61 -17.10
C GLN A 2 9.10 23.99 -16.12
N PHE A 3 8.28 24.82 -15.47
CA PHE A 3 7.24 24.34 -14.54
C PHE A 3 6.17 23.48 -15.24
N ILE A 4 5.69 23.91 -16.41
CA ILE A 4 4.68 23.19 -17.21
C ILE A 4 5.21 21.82 -17.66
N ARG A 5 6.47 21.76 -18.12
CA ARG A 5 7.11 20.48 -18.50
C ARG A 5 7.21 19.51 -17.33
N LYS A 6 7.49 20.01 -16.11
CA LYS A 6 7.56 19.20 -14.89
C LYS A 6 6.19 18.66 -14.48
N LEU A 7 5.12 19.45 -14.63
CA LEU A 7 3.75 19.01 -14.37
C LEU A 7 3.31 17.90 -15.33
N ILE A 8 3.55 18.06 -16.63
CA ILE A 8 3.21 17.05 -17.65
C ILE A 8 3.95 15.74 -17.37
N LYS A 9 5.26 15.82 -17.02
CA LYS A 9 6.05 14.63 -16.66
C LYS A 9 5.47 13.93 -15.42
N ASN A 10 5.08 14.68 -14.39
CA ASN A 10 4.49 14.13 -13.18
C ASN A 10 3.13 13.47 -13.42
N GLN A 11 2.30 14.04 -14.30
CA GLN A 11 1.00 13.45 -14.68
C GLN A 11 1.17 12.13 -15.44
N LYS A 12 2.12 12.08 -16.40
CA LYS A 12 2.45 10.83 -17.10
C LYS A 12 2.99 9.77 -16.13
N PHE A 13 3.80 10.16 -15.16
CA PHE A 13 4.29 9.25 -14.12
C PHE A 13 3.14 8.64 -13.33
N THR A 14 2.18 9.45 -12.86
CA THR A 14 1.05 8.92 -12.08
C THR A 14 0.17 7.99 -12.89
N GLN A 15 -0.09 8.29 -14.16
CA GLN A 15 -0.89 7.42 -15.02
C GLN A 15 -0.22 6.06 -15.23
N LEU A 16 1.08 6.06 -15.52
CA LEU A 16 1.85 4.82 -15.66
C LEU A 16 1.91 4.04 -14.35
N TYR A 17 2.12 4.73 -13.23
CA TYR A 17 2.07 4.10 -11.91
C TYR A 17 0.73 3.42 -11.66
N ASP A 18 -0.40 4.09 -11.93
CA ASP A 18 -1.73 3.53 -11.70
C ASP A 18 -1.94 2.26 -12.52
N ILE A 19 -1.52 2.27 -13.79
CA ILE A 19 -1.60 1.11 -14.68
C ILE A 19 -0.76 -0.05 -14.13
N PHE A 20 0.51 0.20 -13.80
CA PHE A 20 1.39 -0.86 -13.30
C PHE A 20 0.97 -1.37 -11.92
N PHE A 21 0.50 -0.48 -11.04
CA PHE A 21 -0.02 -0.85 -9.74
C PHE A 21 -1.22 -1.78 -9.89
N ILE A 22 -2.23 -1.39 -10.69
CA ILE A 22 -3.42 -2.22 -10.91
C ILE A 22 -3.05 -3.55 -11.57
N ALA A 23 -2.14 -3.54 -12.56
CA ALA A 23 -1.71 -4.77 -13.22
C ALA A 23 -1.01 -5.74 -12.24
N ILE A 24 -0.08 -5.27 -11.42
CA ILE A 24 0.60 -6.10 -10.41
C ILE A 24 -0.39 -6.54 -9.34
N PHE A 25 -1.25 -5.64 -8.86
CA PHE A 25 -2.28 -5.94 -7.87
C PHE A 25 -3.22 -7.05 -8.35
N LEU A 26 -3.74 -6.95 -9.56
CA LEU A 26 -4.62 -7.96 -10.15
C LEU A 26 -3.89 -9.29 -10.37
N LEU A 27 -2.64 -9.27 -10.80
CA LEU A 27 -1.84 -10.48 -10.95
C LEU A 27 -1.62 -11.19 -9.61
N LEU A 28 -1.17 -10.45 -8.59
CA LEU A 28 -0.86 -11.03 -7.28
C LEU A 28 -2.12 -11.43 -6.50
N ILE A 29 -3.21 -10.66 -6.58
CA ILE A 29 -4.47 -11.05 -5.95
C ILE A 29 -5.02 -12.33 -6.58
N LEU A 30 -4.90 -12.50 -7.91
CA LEU A 30 -5.30 -13.74 -8.58
C LEU A 30 -4.50 -14.95 -8.06
N ILE A 31 -3.17 -14.79 -7.93
CA ILE A 31 -2.30 -15.83 -7.35
C ILE A 31 -2.75 -16.16 -5.92
N MET A 32 -3.06 -15.16 -5.09
CA MET A 32 -3.53 -15.38 -3.72
C MET A 32 -4.92 -16.03 -3.67
N LEU A 33 -5.81 -15.71 -4.62
CA LEU A 33 -7.13 -16.35 -4.75
C LEU A 33 -7.00 -17.85 -5.04
N CYS A 34 -6.06 -18.24 -5.90
CA CYS A 34 -5.76 -19.66 -6.13
C CYS A 34 -5.25 -20.38 -4.87
N LEU A 35 -4.67 -19.66 -3.91
CA LEU A 35 -4.16 -20.18 -2.64
C LEU A 35 -5.18 -20.13 -1.48
N ILE A 36 -6.43 -19.71 -1.73
CA ILE A 36 -7.51 -19.71 -0.72
C ILE A 36 -7.64 -21.04 0.03
N PRO A 37 -7.61 -22.22 -0.63
CA PRO A 37 -7.76 -23.50 0.08
C PRO A 37 -6.68 -23.75 1.13
N VAL A 38 -5.50 -23.13 0.97
CA VAL A 38 -4.38 -23.24 1.91
C VAL A 38 -4.52 -22.21 3.02
N ASN A 39 -4.73 -20.94 2.67
CA ASN A 39 -4.89 -19.87 3.63
C ASN A 39 -5.64 -18.67 3.02
N PHE A 40 -6.95 -18.61 3.28
CA PHE A 40 -7.79 -17.49 2.86
C PHE A 40 -7.31 -16.13 3.37
N GLY A 41 -6.54 -16.09 4.48
CA GLY A 41 -6.02 -14.84 5.03
C GLY A 41 -4.91 -14.18 4.23
N LEU A 42 -4.35 -14.88 3.25
CA LEU A 42 -3.41 -14.31 2.29
C LEU A 42 -4.09 -13.22 1.45
N VAL A 43 -5.31 -13.47 0.97
CA VAL A 43 -6.05 -12.55 0.10
C VAL A 43 -6.36 -11.25 0.84
N PHE A 44 -6.94 -11.35 2.04
CA PHE A 44 -7.33 -10.19 2.83
C PHE A 44 -6.12 -9.37 3.29
N GLY A 45 -5.06 -10.03 3.77
CA GLY A 45 -3.85 -9.34 4.18
C GLY A 45 -3.24 -8.57 3.01
N TYR A 46 -3.03 -9.24 1.88
CA TYR A 46 -2.45 -8.62 0.68
C TYR A 46 -3.28 -7.45 0.17
N ALA A 47 -4.60 -7.62 0.04
CA ALA A 47 -5.49 -6.57 -0.44
C ALA A 47 -5.46 -5.31 0.44
N LEU A 48 -5.54 -5.48 1.77
CA LEU A 48 -5.45 -4.37 2.72
C LEU A 48 -4.13 -3.62 2.60
N GLY A 49 -3.01 -4.33 2.56
CA GLY A 49 -1.68 -3.72 2.46
C GLY A 49 -1.47 -2.95 1.15
N ALA A 50 -1.90 -3.53 0.03
CA ALA A 50 -1.77 -2.90 -1.28
C ALA A 50 -2.64 -1.65 -1.40
N LEU A 51 -3.91 -1.71 -0.97
CA LEU A 51 -4.83 -0.57 -1.00
C LEU A 51 -4.36 0.56 -0.08
N LEU A 52 -3.88 0.23 1.11
CA LEU A 52 -3.27 1.19 2.03
C LEU A 52 -2.13 1.94 1.34
N MET A 53 -1.19 1.22 0.75
CA MET A 53 -0.02 1.82 0.13
C MET A 53 -0.38 2.63 -1.12
N TYR A 54 -1.38 2.20 -1.90
CA TYR A 54 -1.90 2.98 -3.03
C TYR A 54 -2.54 4.29 -2.59
N PHE A 55 -3.37 4.27 -1.54
CA PHE A 55 -3.95 5.47 -0.96
C PHE A 55 -2.86 6.45 -0.52
N PHE A 56 -1.83 5.96 0.18
CA PHE A 56 -0.71 6.80 0.61
C PHE A 56 0.16 7.32 -0.54
N PHE A 57 0.30 6.56 -1.62
CA PHE A 57 0.92 7.07 -2.84
C PHE A 57 0.14 8.27 -3.40
N LYS A 58 -1.20 8.19 -3.47
CA LYS A 58 -2.05 9.31 -3.94
C LYS A 58 -1.96 10.52 -3.03
N VAL A 59 -2.02 10.32 -1.71
CA VAL A 59 -1.84 11.40 -0.73
C VAL A 59 -0.46 12.04 -0.89
N ASN A 60 0.60 11.24 -1.02
CA ASN A 60 1.95 11.75 -1.23
C ASN A 60 2.06 12.59 -2.51
N TRP A 61 1.43 12.16 -3.61
CA TRP A 61 1.42 12.93 -4.84
C TRP A 61 0.74 14.30 -4.68
N ILE A 62 -0.43 14.33 -4.01
CA ILE A 62 -1.16 15.59 -3.72
C ILE A 62 -0.28 16.53 -2.88
N VAL A 63 0.34 16.01 -1.82
CA VAL A 63 1.21 16.81 -0.95
C VAL A 63 2.44 17.32 -1.71
N SER A 64 3.07 16.48 -2.53
CA SER A 64 4.20 16.89 -3.37
C SER A 64 3.81 17.96 -4.40
N TYR A 65 2.61 17.87 -4.97
CA TYR A 65 2.09 18.90 -5.88
C TYR A 65 1.88 20.24 -5.15
N LEU A 66 1.24 20.22 -3.98
CA LEU A 66 1.07 21.41 -3.14
C LEU A 66 2.42 22.02 -2.73
N PHE A 67 3.41 21.16 -2.45
CA PHE A 67 4.76 21.59 -2.10
C PHE A 67 5.43 22.37 -3.24
N LEU A 68 5.36 21.84 -4.47
CA LEU A 68 5.94 22.48 -5.64
C LEU A 68 5.28 23.83 -5.97
N ARG A 69 3.99 23.99 -5.65
CA ARG A 69 3.23 25.22 -5.93
C ARG A 69 3.50 26.32 -4.91
N ASN A 70 3.56 26.01 -3.62
CA ASN A 70 3.51 27.00 -2.54
C ASN A 70 4.70 26.85 -1.57
N LYS A 71 5.94 27.15 -1.98
CA LYS A 71 7.21 26.98 -1.23
C LYS A 71 7.32 27.69 0.16
N LYS A 72 6.33 27.54 1.05
CA LYS A 72 6.22 28.19 2.35
C LYS A 72 6.55 27.21 3.48
N PHE A 73 7.06 27.73 4.59
CA PHE A 73 7.40 26.96 5.79
C PHE A 73 6.25 26.09 6.32
N LYS A 74 4.99 26.52 6.13
CA LYS A 74 3.78 25.76 6.48
C LYS A 74 3.71 24.37 5.82
N LEU A 75 4.46 24.12 4.75
CA LEU A 75 4.54 22.82 4.08
C LEU A 75 5.33 21.77 4.87
N TYR A 76 6.28 22.17 5.72
CA TYR A 76 7.01 21.21 6.57
C TYR A 76 6.07 20.58 7.61
N ALA A 77 5.15 21.37 8.17
CA ALA A 77 4.10 20.87 9.06
C ALA A 77 3.20 19.84 8.35
N ILE A 78 2.85 20.07 7.08
CA ILE A 78 2.08 19.10 6.27
C ILE A 78 2.86 17.80 6.06
N PHE A 79 4.18 17.88 5.88
CA PHE A 79 5.02 16.69 5.73
C PHE A 79 5.08 15.85 7.03
N ILE A 80 5.19 16.51 8.19
CA ILE A 80 5.12 15.82 9.48
C ILE A 80 3.73 15.22 9.66
N LEU A 81 2.67 16.01 9.45
CA LEU A 81 1.28 15.56 9.61
C LEU A 81 0.97 14.34 8.74
N LYS A 82 1.36 14.32 7.45
CA LYS A 82 1.12 13.16 6.58
C LYS A 82 1.84 11.91 7.07
N THR A 83 3.03 12.06 7.65
CA THR A 83 3.85 10.93 8.12
C THR A 83 3.25 10.37 9.40
N THR A 84 2.81 11.24 10.30
CA THR A 84 2.04 10.86 11.49
C THR A 84 0.72 10.18 11.11
N LEU A 85 0.00 10.70 10.11
CA LEU A 85 -1.22 10.06 9.59
C LEU A 85 -0.92 8.68 8.97
N TYR A 86 0.20 8.52 8.27
CA TYR A 86 0.64 7.23 7.75
C TYR A 86 0.88 6.22 8.87
N LEU A 87 1.72 6.58 9.85
CA LEU A 87 2.01 5.71 10.97
C LEU A 87 0.75 5.40 11.80
N GLY A 88 -0.12 6.40 11.99
CA GLY A 88 -1.40 6.24 12.66
C GLY A 88 -2.35 5.28 11.94
N MET A 89 -2.48 5.39 10.61
CA MET A 89 -3.30 4.46 9.82
C MET A 89 -2.72 3.04 9.82
N VAL A 90 -1.39 2.89 9.71
CA VAL A 90 -0.73 1.58 9.80
C VAL A 90 -0.99 0.95 11.17
N ALA A 91 -0.79 1.72 12.26
CA ALA A 91 -1.05 1.24 13.62
C ALA A 91 -2.52 0.87 13.82
N LEU A 92 -3.46 1.68 13.31
CA LEU A 92 -4.89 1.39 13.35
C LEU A 92 -5.22 0.09 12.61
N ILE A 93 -4.69 -0.11 11.40
CA ILE A 93 -4.94 -1.33 10.62
C ILE A 93 -4.36 -2.56 11.33
N LEU A 94 -3.14 -2.47 11.87
CA LEU A 94 -2.54 -3.57 12.64
C LEU A 94 -3.36 -3.89 13.90
N PHE A 95 -3.88 -2.87 14.59
CA PHE A 95 -4.77 -3.06 15.73
C PHE A 95 -6.08 -3.75 15.32
N LEU A 96 -6.71 -3.29 14.24
CA LEU A 96 -7.94 -3.91 13.71
C LEU A 96 -7.70 -5.35 13.25
N MET A 97 -6.58 -5.62 12.59
CA MET A 97 -6.17 -6.96 12.20
C MET A 97 -6.02 -7.87 13.43
N TYR A 98 -5.36 -7.38 14.49
CA TYR A 98 -5.24 -8.12 15.74
C TYR A 98 -6.61 -8.43 16.36
N GLN A 99 -7.51 -7.44 16.43
CA GLN A 99 -8.87 -7.62 16.98
C GLN A 99 -9.69 -8.64 16.18
N ILE A 100 -9.69 -8.52 14.84
CA ILE A 100 -10.40 -9.45 13.96
C ILE A 100 -9.84 -10.87 14.09
N ASN A 101 -8.51 -11.00 14.11
CA ASN A 101 -7.84 -12.28 14.25
C ASN A 101 -8.10 -12.93 15.61
N TYR A 102 -8.05 -12.17 16.69
CA TYR A 102 -8.36 -12.66 18.03
C TYR A 102 -9.82 -13.12 18.13
N SER A 103 -10.78 -12.28 17.69
CA SER A 103 -12.21 -12.60 17.75
C SER A 103 -12.58 -13.81 16.89
N TYR A 104 -12.01 -13.94 15.70
CA TYR A 104 -12.20 -15.11 14.83
C TYR A 104 -11.72 -16.41 15.49
N LEU A 105 -10.55 -16.37 16.13
CA LEU A 105 -9.98 -17.50 16.83
C LEU A 105 -10.81 -17.90 18.05
N GLU A 106 -11.30 -16.92 18.83
CA GLU A 106 -12.20 -17.14 19.96
C GLU A 106 -13.51 -17.81 19.53
N HIS A 107 -14.10 -17.37 18.41
CA HIS A 107 -15.30 -17.97 17.83
C HIS A 107 -15.12 -19.43 17.40
N LEU A 108 -13.91 -19.82 16.99
CA LEU A 108 -13.59 -21.21 16.63
C LEU A 108 -13.48 -22.16 17.83
N LYS A 109 -13.62 -21.65 19.07
CA LYS A 109 -13.67 -22.43 20.32
C LYS A 109 -12.57 -23.50 20.43
N THR A 110 -11.36 -23.22 19.98
CA THR A 110 -10.25 -24.13 20.23
C THR A 110 -9.93 -24.09 21.72
N SER A 111 -10.06 -25.23 22.39
CA SER A 111 -9.84 -25.43 23.83
C SER A 111 -8.39 -25.20 24.30
N LYS A 112 -7.50 -24.72 23.42
CA LYS A 112 -6.09 -24.48 23.69
C LYS A 112 -5.78 -22.98 23.62
N PRO A 113 -4.89 -22.46 24.50
CA PRO A 113 -4.45 -21.08 24.40
C PRO A 113 -3.82 -20.82 23.02
N PHE A 114 -4.24 -19.72 22.38
CA PHE A 114 -3.74 -19.35 21.06
C PHE A 114 -2.26 -18.99 21.12
N THR A 115 -1.49 -19.48 20.16
CA THR A 115 -0.12 -18.99 19.97
C THR A 115 -0.16 -17.60 19.33
N THR A 116 0.79 -16.73 19.69
CA THR A 116 0.92 -15.40 19.07
C THR A 116 0.97 -15.48 17.54
N LEU A 117 1.66 -16.49 17.00
CA LEU A 117 1.78 -16.72 15.56
C LEU A 117 0.44 -17.03 14.87
N GLN A 118 -0.51 -17.65 15.57
CA GLN A 118 -1.86 -17.88 15.04
C GLN A 118 -2.66 -16.58 14.97
N VAL A 119 -2.56 -15.75 16.01
CA VAL A 119 -3.23 -14.44 16.09
C VAL A 119 -2.74 -13.48 15.01
N PHE A 120 -1.50 -13.61 14.51
CA PHE A 120 -1.01 -12.76 13.41
C PHE A 120 -1.24 -13.33 12.00
N ASN A 121 -1.74 -14.56 11.88
CA ASN A 121 -1.83 -15.25 10.58
C ASN A 121 -3.24 -15.60 10.11
N LYS A 122 -4.27 -15.54 10.98
CA LYS A 122 -5.65 -15.90 10.64
C LYS A 122 -6.68 -14.99 11.34
N PRO A 123 -7.75 -14.53 10.66
CA PRO A 123 -8.04 -14.69 9.24
C PRO A 123 -7.31 -13.69 8.36
N ILE A 124 -6.53 -12.75 8.90
CA ILE A 124 -5.75 -11.80 8.09
C ILE A 124 -4.27 -12.08 8.34
N ASN A 125 -3.52 -12.33 7.27
CA ASN A 125 -2.11 -12.67 7.35
C ASN A 125 -1.21 -11.43 7.31
N ILE A 126 -0.38 -11.23 8.34
CA ILE A 126 0.52 -10.06 8.43
C ILE A 126 1.62 -10.05 7.35
N PHE A 127 2.13 -11.22 6.95
CA PHE A 127 3.14 -11.31 5.89
C PHE A 127 2.55 -10.95 4.53
N ALA A 128 1.32 -11.40 4.26
CA ALA A 128 0.60 -11.00 3.06
C ALA A 128 0.34 -9.49 3.04
N PHE A 129 -0.01 -8.88 4.18
CA PHE A 129 -0.13 -7.42 4.32
C PHE A 129 1.17 -6.68 3.98
N CYS A 130 2.30 -7.12 4.50
CA CYS A 130 3.61 -6.58 4.12
C CYS A 130 3.90 -6.74 2.62
N GLY A 131 3.56 -7.89 2.04
CA GLY A 131 3.64 -8.13 0.59
C GLY A 131 2.76 -7.16 -0.23
N GLY A 132 1.56 -6.85 0.28
CA GLY A 132 0.68 -5.83 -0.27
C GLY A 132 1.35 -4.46 -0.31
N ILE A 133 1.95 -4.03 0.79
CA ILE A 133 2.69 -2.75 0.86
C ILE A 133 3.82 -2.70 -0.17
N LEU A 134 4.58 -3.79 -0.33
CA LEU A 134 5.69 -3.89 -1.28
C LEU A 134 5.24 -3.78 -2.75
N THR A 135 3.97 -3.99 -3.07
CA THR A 135 3.43 -3.86 -4.44
C THR A 135 3.70 -2.48 -5.04
N SER A 136 3.58 -1.43 -4.22
CA SER A 136 3.82 -0.06 -4.67
C SER A 136 5.28 0.18 -5.08
N PHE A 137 6.23 -0.47 -4.40
CA PHE A 137 7.65 -0.39 -4.74
C PHE A 137 7.93 -0.95 -6.16
N PHE A 138 7.38 -2.11 -6.48
CA PHE A 138 7.50 -2.69 -7.82
C PHE A 138 6.83 -1.83 -8.90
N ALA A 139 5.64 -1.27 -8.62
CA ALA A 139 4.97 -0.36 -9.54
C ALA A 139 5.82 0.90 -9.82
N ILE A 140 6.47 1.47 -8.81
CA ILE A 140 7.38 2.62 -8.96
C ILE A 140 8.60 2.25 -9.80
N LEU A 141 9.21 1.09 -9.55
CA LEU A 141 10.37 0.62 -10.34
C LEU A 141 10.04 0.49 -11.82
N LEU A 142 8.93 -0.18 -12.15
CA LEU A 142 8.48 -0.35 -13.55
C LEU A 142 8.17 1.00 -14.20
N THR A 143 7.48 1.89 -13.48
CA THR A 143 7.17 3.24 -13.96
C THR A 143 8.43 4.01 -14.33
N ASN A 144 9.42 4.03 -13.43
CA ASN A 144 10.69 4.70 -13.65
C ASN A 144 11.47 4.11 -14.83
N TRP A 145 11.48 2.78 -14.95
CA TRP A 145 12.15 2.09 -16.05
C TRP A 145 11.57 2.46 -17.41
N VAL A 146 10.24 2.46 -17.55
CA VAL A 146 9.57 2.86 -18.80
C VAL A 146 9.80 4.33 -19.12
N MET A 147 9.68 5.22 -18.13
CA MET A 147 9.90 6.65 -18.35
C MET A 147 11.34 6.96 -18.77
N ASN A 148 12.33 6.27 -18.21
CA ASN A 148 13.73 6.46 -18.60
C ASN A 148 14.03 5.94 -20.00
N LYS A 149 13.39 4.83 -20.43
CA LYS A 149 13.51 4.36 -21.81
C LYS A 149 12.95 5.35 -22.82
N ASN A 150 11.81 5.97 -22.52
CA ASN A 150 11.17 6.94 -23.41
C ASN A 150 11.92 8.29 -23.50
N LEU A 151 12.84 8.58 -22.57
CA LEU A 151 13.69 9.77 -22.62
C LEU A 151 14.97 9.59 -23.45
N LYS A 152 15.33 8.35 -23.78
CA LYS A 152 16.51 8.00 -24.60
C LYS A 152 16.17 7.86 -26.09
N LYS A 153 14.89 7.89 -26.45
CA LYS A 153 14.39 7.96 -27.83
C LYS A 153 14.04 9.40 -28.15
#